data_AF-A0A8J8H180-F1
#
_entry.id   AF-A0A8J8H180-F1
#
_cell.length_a   1.000
_cell.length_b   1.000
_cell.length_c   1.000
_cell.angle_alpha   90.00
_cell.angle_beta   90.00
_cell.angle_gamma   90.00
#
_symmetry.space_group_name_H-M   'P 1'
#
loop_
_entity.id
_entity.type
_entity.pdbx_description
1 polymer ?
#
loop_
_entity_poly.entity_id
_entity_poly.type
_entity_poly.pdbx_seq_one_letter_code
_entity_poly.pdbx_strand_id
1 'polypeptide(L)'
;MSERETAAKLAGLKNDIHSSYGFWGADDLEDAVNDALGVAGPPGQPSTISSTSDAVRNAHIDVDKALTVVQKLRKAKLPEAWSGEAHVAADCALQALERELERVGDAFYEARGVFFEHAQTLADAQKTDAHGMGPLESARDKLRGHTGWFTYDGDAVTAAHHEAMAGIDDRSKAADQARDAAERAEKLLRDLAGAARLSHLSGSSLDPISELAIADAGGGGDADELILTPLMADRAREAIDKLSPEDRKKLDALLAGAKSPDEQAYILKAMAAGYPMDKVAEFDKLIHDHGDDPQWLHEHLAPLDVSDASNDTRGQHTDTLTMGREWTQGQYPTCVASSNVMARSQVDPLYALQLTTGGHPGDPAYDNPDAFAQRLRDEQERVYDDGRNWTQKLPLIGSDGMNSGQSESIANQNVAPHTGVEYDNHDLDNADDRRDALRKAEQAVDQGVPVPFASRDSSGGHEMLIVGHDGDMVQIYNPWGYTVWVNEDDFINGHMEAVQQGVPTTPATIRLPK
;
A
#
# COMPACT_ATOMS: atom_id res chain seq x y z
N MET A 1 14.85 -20.01 -14.15
CA MET A 1 15.61 -19.14 -13.23
C MET A 1 14.94 -17.79 -13.31
N SER A 2 14.52 -17.22 -12.18
CA SER A 2 13.96 -15.86 -12.16
C SER A 2 15.05 -14.82 -12.47
N GLU A 3 14.66 -13.59 -12.78
CA GLU A 3 15.63 -12.48 -12.98
C GLU A 3 16.46 -12.25 -11.71
N ARG A 4 15.84 -12.37 -10.52
CA ARG A 4 16.54 -12.33 -9.22
C ARG A 4 17.61 -13.42 -9.09
N GLU A 5 17.26 -14.66 -9.40
CA GLU A 5 18.21 -15.78 -9.34
C GLU A 5 19.36 -15.60 -10.35
N THR A 6 19.07 -15.02 -11.51
CA THR A 6 20.06 -14.73 -12.57
C THR A 6 21.04 -13.66 -12.11
N ALA A 7 20.53 -12.54 -11.57
CA ALA A 7 21.35 -11.46 -11.03
C ALA A 7 22.22 -11.95 -9.86
N ALA A 8 21.65 -12.70 -8.91
CA ALA A 8 22.39 -13.28 -7.79
C ALA A 8 23.49 -14.25 -8.25
N LYS A 9 23.20 -15.09 -9.25
CA LYS A 9 24.19 -16.02 -9.82
C LYS A 9 25.36 -15.27 -10.49
N LEU A 10 25.07 -14.24 -11.31
CA LEU A 10 26.11 -13.44 -11.97
C LEU A 10 26.93 -12.62 -10.97
N ALA A 11 26.32 -12.12 -9.89
CA ALA A 11 27.03 -11.45 -8.80
C ALA A 11 27.98 -12.41 -8.06
N GLY A 12 27.57 -13.66 -7.83
CA GLY A 12 28.45 -14.71 -7.29
C GLY A 12 29.64 -14.97 -8.21
N LEU A 13 29.38 -15.22 -9.49
CA LEU A 13 30.43 -15.47 -10.49
C LEU A 13 31.36 -14.27 -10.71
N LYS A 14 30.84 -13.04 -10.54
CA LYS A 14 31.65 -11.82 -10.52
C LYS A 14 32.67 -11.87 -9.39
N ASN A 15 32.26 -12.25 -8.18
CA ASN A 15 33.18 -12.36 -7.04
C ASN A 15 34.22 -13.47 -7.27
N ASP A 16 33.81 -14.61 -7.82
CA ASP A 16 34.71 -15.72 -8.14
C ASP A 16 35.76 -15.32 -9.18
N ILE A 17 35.33 -14.70 -10.29
CA ILE A 17 36.24 -14.16 -11.32
C ILE A 17 37.15 -13.10 -10.71
N HIS A 18 36.62 -12.11 -9.98
CA HIS A 18 37.43 -11.02 -9.41
C HIS A 18 38.46 -11.49 -8.38
N SER A 19 38.25 -12.65 -7.74
CA SER A 19 39.15 -13.19 -6.71
C SER A 19 40.15 -14.25 -7.21
N SER A 20 39.99 -14.72 -8.45
CA SER A 20 40.84 -15.75 -9.05
C SER A 20 42.16 -15.18 -9.60
N TYR A 21 43.26 -15.31 -8.85
CA TYR A 21 44.58 -14.81 -9.26
C TYR A 21 45.68 -15.87 -9.27
N GLY A 22 46.60 -15.70 -10.22
CA GLY A 22 47.84 -16.46 -10.31
C GLY A 22 47.62 -17.95 -10.62
N PHE A 23 48.69 -18.73 -10.46
CA PHE A 23 48.70 -20.15 -10.82
C PHE A 23 47.59 -20.95 -10.12
N TRP A 24 47.35 -20.68 -8.84
CA TRP A 24 46.40 -21.45 -8.03
C TRP A 24 44.93 -21.13 -8.32
N GLY A 25 44.63 -19.98 -8.94
CA GLY A 25 43.27 -19.58 -9.32
C GLY A 25 42.97 -19.71 -10.82
N ALA A 26 43.89 -20.27 -11.61
CA ALA A 26 43.74 -20.34 -13.07
C ALA A 26 42.62 -21.31 -13.49
N ASP A 27 42.52 -22.46 -12.82
CA ASP A 27 41.44 -23.43 -13.03
C ASP A 27 40.08 -22.86 -12.55
N ASP A 28 40.05 -22.22 -11.38
CA ASP A 28 38.85 -21.56 -10.83
C ASP A 28 38.34 -20.43 -11.76
N LEU A 29 39.25 -19.67 -12.37
CA LEU A 29 38.92 -18.64 -13.36
C LEU A 29 38.31 -19.26 -14.63
N GLU A 30 38.85 -20.37 -15.13
CA GLU A 30 38.32 -21.07 -16.31
C GLU A 30 36.91 -21.60 -16.05
N ASP A 31 36.68 -22.22 -14.89
CA ASP A 31 35.37 -22.70 -14.48
C ASP A 31 34.36 -21.54 -14.33
N ALA A 32 34.74 -20.47 -13.63
CA ALA A 32 33.85 -19.31 -13.43
C ALA A 32 33.50 -18.60 -14.75
N VAL A 33 34.45 -18.49 -15.70
CA VAL A 33 34.18 -17.94 -17.04
C VAL A 33 33.21 -18.82 -17.83
N ASN A 34 33.39 -20.14 -17.79
CA ASN A 34 32.49 -21.08 -18.46
C ASN A 34 31.08 -21.05 -17.85
N ASP A 35 31.00 -21.00 -16.53
CA ASP A 35 29.72 -20.89 -15.81
C ASP A 35 29.02 -19.56 -16.11
N ALA A 36 29.76 -18.46 -16.16
CA ALA A 36 29.25 -17.16 -16.57
C ALA A 36 28.64 -17.24 -17.97
N LEU A 37 29.40 -17.71 -18.98
CA LEU A 37 28.90 -17.91 -20.36
C LEU A 37 27.66 -18.82 -20.43
N GLY A 38 27.48 -19.74 -19.48
CA GLY A 38 26.32 -20.62 -19.37
C GLY A 38 25.07 -19.97 -18.77
N VAL A 39 25.18 -18.80 -18.12
CA VAL A 39 24.02 -18.06 -17.61
C VAL A 39 23.25 -17.43 -18.77
N ALA A 40 21.93 -17.59 -18.81
CA ALA A 40 21.09 -16.92 -19.81
C ALA A 40 21.07 -15.39 -19.58
N GLY A 41 21.05 -14.61 -20.66
CA GLY A 41 20.88 -13.15 -20.57
C GLY A 41 19.49 -12.73 -20.09
N PRO A 42 19.25 -11.42 -19.90
CA PRO A 42 17.97 -10.89 -19.44
C PRO A 42 16.79 -11.36 -20.32
N PRO A 43 15.76 -12.01 -19.73
CA PRO A 43 14.63 -12.52 -20.50
C PRO A 43 13.71 -11.39 -20.98
N GLY A 44 12.75 -11.72 -21.85
CA GLY A 44 11.72 -10.78 -22.31
C GLY A 44 11.95 -10.21 -23.72
N GLN A 45 10.93 -9.51 -24.21
CA GLN A 45 10.91 -8.96 -25.57
C GLN A 45 10.51 -7.47 -25.53
N PRO A 46 11.48 -6.55 -25.65
CA PRO A 46 11.21 -5.11 -25.64
C PRO A 46 10.13 -4.65 -26.62
N SER A 47 10.05 -5.27 -27.80
CA SER A 47 9.03 -4.98 -28.81
C SER A 47 7.61 -5.34 -28.35
N THR A 48 7.45 -6.43 -27.59
CA THR A 48 6.16 -6.84 -27.03
C THR A 48 5.72 -5.85 -25.96
N ILE A 49 6.62 -5.45 -25.06
CA ILE A 49 6.35 -4.46 -24.01
C ILE A 49 6.01 -3.09 -24.63
N SER A 50 6.74 -2.65 -25.65
CA SER A 50 6.43 -1.43 -26.39
C SER A 50 5.07 -1.48 -27.08
N SER A 51 4.66 -2.65 -27.58
CA SER A 51 3.33 -2.83 -28.18
C SER A 51 2.22 -2.71 -27.13
N THR A 52 2.46 -3.18 -25.90
CA THR A 52 1.56 -2.95 -24.76
C THR A 52 1.45 -1.47 -24.41
N SER A 53 2.57 -0.74 -24.39
CA SER A 53 2.57 0.73 -24.22
C SER A 53 1.67 1.43 -25.26
N ASP A 54 1.77 1.04 -26.54
CA ASP A 54 0.91 1.57 -27.60
C ASP A 54 -0.58 1.22 -27.40
N ALA A 55 -0.89 0.02 -26.92
CA ALA A 55 -2.26 -0.40 -26.63
C ALA A 55 -2.86 0.43 -25.48
N VAL A 56 -2.11 0.62 -24.41
CA VAL A 56 -2.51 1.44 -23.25
C VAL A 56 -2.69 2.91 -23.65
N ARG A 57 -1.81 3.44 -24.51
CA ARG A 57 -2.00 4.78 -25.10
C ARG A 57 -3.34 4.90 -25.84
N ASN A 58 -3.72 3.89 -26.61
CA ASN A 58 -4.98 3.92 -27.35
C ASN A 58 -6.19 3.88 -26.41
N ALA A 59 -6.10 3.12 -25.31
CA ALA A 59 -7.12 3.12 -24.26
C ALA A 59 -7.27 4.51 -23.62
N HIS A 60 -6.16 5.17 -23.25
CA HIS A 60 -6.18 6.57 -22.77
C HIS A 60 -6.91 7.50 -23.75
N ILE A 61 -6.61 7.41 -25.06
CA ILE A 61 -7.26 8.23 -26.09
C ILE A 61 -8.77 8.00 -26.13
N ASP A 62 -9.24 6.77 -25.90
CA ASP A 62 -10.66 6.46 -25.91
C ASP A 62 -11.36 6.94 -24.63
N VAL A 63 -10.68 6.90 -23.49
CA VAL A 63 -11.15 7.50 -22.22
C VAL A 63 -11.25 9.02 -22.34
N ASP A 64 -10.23 9.69 -22.88
CA ASP A 64 -10.22 11.15 -23.10
C ASP A 64 -11.38 11.63 -23.99
N LYS A 65 -11.73 10.85 -25.02
CA LYS A 65 -12.93 11.12 -25.85
C LYS A 65 -14.21 11.02 -25.03
N ALA A 66 -14.33 10.01 -24.16
CA ALA A 66 -15.49 9.84 -23.29
C ALA A 66 -15.59 10.99 -22.28
N LEU A 67 -14.47 11.35 -21.64
CA LEU A 67 -14.36 12.48 -20.72
C LEU A 67 -14.81 13.78 -21.40
N THR A 68 -14.33 14.05 -22.61
CA THR A 68 -14.74 15.21 -23.42
C THR A 68 -16.27 15.24 -23.65
N VAL A 69 -16.91 14.09 -23.83
CA VAL A 69 -18.38 14.01 -23.99
C VAL A 69 -19.08 14.31 -22.67
N VAL A 70 -18.64 13.73 -21.56
CA VAL A 70 -19.22 13.96 -20.22
C VAL A 70 -19.09 15.43 -19.82
N GLN A 71 -17.92 16.03 -19.99
CA GLN A 71 -17.69 17.47 -19.75
C GLN A 71 -18.61 18.37 -20.57
N LYS A 72 -18.90 17.99 -21.82
CA LYS A 72 -19.87 18.71 -22.66
C LYS A 72 -21.30 18.56 -22.13
N LEU A 73 -21.69 17.38 -21.66
CA LEU A 73 -23.01 17.12 -21.08
C LEU A 73 -23.21 17.92 -19.80
N ARG A 74 -22.21 18.00 -18.91
CA ARG A 74 -22.26 18.84 -17.70
C ARG A 74 -22.40 20.32 -18.01
N LYS A 75 -21.66 20.81 -19.01
CA LYS A 75 -21.72 22.22 -19.44
C LYS A 75 -23.02 22.55 -20.19
N ALA A 76 -23.67 21.55 -20.79
CA ALA A 76 -24.97 21.74 -21.39
C ALA A 76 -26.01 21.95 -20.27
N LYS A 77 -26.84 22.99 -20.41
CA LYS A 77 -27.98 23.15 -19.49
C LYS A 77 -28.86 21.91 -19.60
N LEU A 78 -28.92 21.10 -18.54
CA LEU A 78 -29.95 20.08 -18.40
C LEU A 78 -31.31 20.77 -18.61
N PRO A 79 -32.27 20.16 -19.35
CA PRO A 79 -33.53 20.81 -19.67
C PRO A 79 -34.21 21.36 -18.42
N GLU A 80 -34.78 22.58 -18.47
CA GLU A 80 -35.51 23.18 -17.32
C GLU A 80 -36.62 22.27 -16.75
N ALA A 81 -37.10 21.30 -17.54
CA ALA A 81 -38.06 20.28 -17.10
C ALA A 81 -37.50 19.33 -16.02
N TRP A 82 -36.18 19.26 -15.84
CA TRP A 82 -35.51 18.58 -14.74
C TRP A 82 -35.14 19.66 -13.71
N SER A 83 -36.09 20.00 -12.84
CA SER A 83 -35.88 20.94 -11.73
C SER A 83 -36.01 20.20 -10.39
N GLY A 84 -35.21 20.56 -9.39
CA GLY A 84 -35.24 19.96 -8.05
C GLY A 84 -34.26 18.79 -7.90
N GLU A 85 -34.60 17.81 -7.05
CA GLU A 85 -33.72 16.69 -6.65
C GLU A 85 -33.17 15.88 -7.84
N ALA A 86 -33.98 15.65 -8.87
CA ALA A 86 -33.55 14.92 -10.06
C ALA A 86 -32.44 15.63 -10.85
N HIS A 87 -32.38 16.97 -10.79
CA HIS A 87 -31.29 17.74 -11.39
C HIS A 87 -30.00 17.59 -10.60
N VAL A 88 -30.10 17.68 -9.27
CA VAL A 88 -28.96 17.53 -8.36
C VAL A 88 -28.35 16.14 -8.48
N ALA A 89 -29.17 15.09 -8.44
CA ALA A 89 -28.70 13.71 -8.60
C ALA A 89 -28.00 13.48 -9.96
N ALA A 90 -28.54 14.04 -11.05
CA ALA A 90 -27.92 13.94 -12.37
C ALA A 90 -26.58 14.70 -12.47
N ASP A 91 -26.46 15.87 -11.83
CA ASP A 91 -25.19 16.62 -11.81
C ASP A 91 -24.13 15.91 -10.96
N CYS A 92 -24.50 15.39 -9.77
CA CYS A 92 -23.61 14.56 -8.94
C CYS A 92 -23.11 13.34 -9.71
N ALA A 93 -23.99 12.63 -10.43
CA ALA A 93 -23.63 11.48 -11.24
C ALA A 93 -22.63 11.81 -12.35
N LEU A 94 -22.87 12.91 -13.07
CA LEU A 94 -21.99 13.34 -14.14
C LEU A 94 -20.64 13.85 -13.61
N GLN A 95 -20.62 14.46 -12.42
CA GLN A 95 -19.41 14.87 -11.75
C GLN A 95 -18.56 13.67 -11.30
N ALA A 96 -19.19 12.66 -10.70
CA ALA A 96 -18.50 11.43 -10.32
C ALA A 96 -17.96 10.69 -11.56
N LEU A 97 -18.74 10.64 -12.64
CA LEU A 97 -18.27 10.05 -13.90
C LEU A 97 -17.11 10.83 -14.54
N GLU A 98 -17.13 12.17 -14.45
CA GLU A 98 -16.02 12.99 -14.93
C GLU A 98 -14.73 12.67 -14.15
N ARG A 99 -14.79 12.69 -12.82
CA ARG A 99 -13.63 12.37 -11.96
C ARG A 99 -13.10 10.97 -12.18
N GLU A 100 -13.99 9.98 -12.29
CA GLU A 100 -13.58 8.60 -12.57
C GLU A 100 -12.88 8.48 -13.93
N LEU A 101 -13.40 9.15 -14.98
CA LEU A 101 -12.77 9.14 -16.30
C LEU A 101 -11.43 9.90 -16.31
N GLU A 102 -11.29 10.96 -15.50
CA GLU A 102 -10.02 11.64 -15.28
C GLU A 102 -9.01 10.70 -14.62
N ARG A 103 -9.35 10.07 -13.48
CA ARG A 103 -8.50 9.10 -12.77
C ARG A 103 -8.05 7.94 -13.67
N VAL A 104 -8.97 7.29 -14.37
CA VAL A 104 -8.63 6.20 -15.30
C VAL A 104 -7.79 6.70 -16.48
N GLY A 105 -8.09 7.91 -16.97
CA GLY A 105 -7.35 8.55 -18.05
C GLY A 105 -5.90 8.79 -17.68
N ASP A 106 -5.64 9.37 -16.51
CA ASP A 106 -4.32 9.65 -15.97
C ASP A 106 -3.56 8.34 -15.70
N ALA A 107 -4.21 7.35 -15.10
CA ALA A 107 -3.61 6.04 -14.87
C ALA A 107 -3.13 5.36 -16.16
N PHE A 108 -3.93 5.42 -17.24
CA PHE A 108 -3.48 4.90 -18.54
C PHE A 108 -2.36 5.75 -19.17
N TYR A 109 -2.38 7.07 -18.99
CA TYR A 109 -1.32 7.93 -19.48
C TYR A 109 0.03 7.59 -18.83
N GLU A 110 0.04 7.39 -17.52
CA GLU A 110 1.22 7.03 -16.74
C GLU A 110 1.68 5.60 -17.01
N ALA A 111 0.76 4.62 -17.04
CA ALA A 111 1.07 3.22 -17.31
C ALA A 111 1.76 3.05 -18.67
N ARG A 112 1.35 3.84 -19.67
CA ARG A 112 2.04 3.90 -20.96
C ARG A 112 3.51 4.27 -20.79
N GLY A 113 3.81 5.30 -19.99
CA GLY A 113 5.16 5.75 -19.68
C GLY A 113 6.00 4.65 -19.05
N VAL A 114 5.44 3.96 -18.06
CA VAL A 114 6.09 2.83 -17.36
C VAL A 114 6.44 1.70 -18.33
N PHE A 115 5.51 1.25 -19.18
CA PHE A 115 5.80 0.22 -20.18
C PHE A 115 6.87 0.66 -21.18
N PHE A 116 6.85 1.93 -21.59
CA PHE A 116 7.83 2.46 -22.53
C PHE A 116 9.24 2.49 -21.94
N GLU A 117 9.38 2.97 -20.70
CA GLU A 117 10.66 2.99 -19.98
C GLU A 117 11.18 1.57 -19.74
N HIS A 118 10.32 0.66 -19.28
CA HIS A 118 10.69 -0.74 -19.05
C HIS A 118 11.20 -1.40 -20.34
N ALA A 119 10.54 -1.17 -21.48
CA ALA A 119 10.98 -1.67 -22.77
C ALA A 119 12.37 -1.14 -23.17
N GLN A 120 12.63 0.15 -22.95
CA GLN A 120 13.92 0.77 -23.26
C GLN A 120 15.04 0.22 -22.36
N THR A 121 14.81 0.18 -21.06
CA THR A 121 15.80 -0.32 -20.10
C THR A 121 16.11 -1.80 -20.32
N LEU A 122 15.09 -2.62 -20.62
CA LEU A 122 15.32 -4.02 -20.97
C LEU A 122 16.13 -4.15 -22.27
N ALA A 123 15.84 -3.34 -23.30
CA ALA A 123 16.61 -3.38 -24.54
C ALA A 123 18.08 -2.99 -24.33
N ASP A 124 18.35 -2.01 -23.46
CA ASP A 124 19.71 -1.58 -23.14
C ASP A 124 20.44 -2.58 -22.22
N ALA A 125 19.74 -3.23 -21.29
CA ALA A 125 20.25 -4.35 -20.53
C ALA A 125 20.64 -5.53 -21.45
N GLN A 126 19.78 -5.91 -22.39
CA GLN A 126 20.07 -6.97 -23.36
C GLN A 126 21.28 -6.64 -24.26
N LYS A 127 21.47 -5.37 -24.66
CA LYS A 127 22.68 -4.94 -25.38
C LYS A 127 23.93 -5.01 -24.49
N THR A 128 23.81 -4.64 -23.22
CA THR A 128 24.93 -4.67 -22.26
C THR A 128 25.35 -6.10 -21.97
N ASP A 129 24.40 -7.03 -21.79
CA ASP A 129 24.68 -8.46 -21.65
C ASP A 129 25.40 -9.01 -22.89
N ALA A 130 24.90 -8.69 -24.09
CA ALA A 130 25.53 -9.10 -25.35
C ALA A 130 26.95 -8.52 -25.52
N HIS A 131 27.20 -7.29 -25.03
CA HIS A 131 28.54 -6.71 -25.00
C HIS A 131 29.48 -7.48 -24.06
N GLY A 132 29.02 -7.88 -22.87
CA GLY A 132 29.79 -8.64 -21.90
C GLY A 132 30.13 -10.08 -22.33
N MET A 133 29.33 -10.67 -23.22
CA MET A 133 29.61 -12.00 -23.78
C MET A 133 30.93 -12.05 -24.58
N GLY A 134 31.25 -11.01 -25.35
CA GLY A 134 32.46 -10.97 -26.18
C GLY A 134 33.77 -11.11 -25.39
N PRO A 135 34.01 -10.28 -24.35
CA PRO A 135 35.15 -10.41 -23.46
C PRO A 135 35.23 -11.77 -22.75
N LEU A 136 34.11 -12.34 -22.31
CA LEU A 136 34.10 -13.67 -21.67
C LEU A 136 34.48 -14.79 -22.65
N GLU A 137 33.98 -14.76 -23.89
CA GLU A 137 34.38 -15.72 -24.92
C GLU A 137 35.87 -15.61 -25.24
N SER A 138 36.38 -14.39 -25.36
CA SER A 138 37.80 -14.11 -25.58
C SER A 138 38.67 -14.56 -24.41
N ALA A 139 38.21 -14.37 -23.17
CA ALA A 139 38.87 -14.87 -21.97
C ALA A 139 38.93 -16.42 -21.95
N ARG A 140 37.81 -17.09 -22.24
CA ARG A 140 37.74 -18.56 -22.35
C ARG A 140 38.74 -19.08 -23.36
N ASP A 141 38.83 -18.45 -24.54
CA ASP A 141 39.74 -18.88 -25.60
C ASP A 141 41.21 -18.69 -25.20
N LYS A 142 41.54 -17.66 -24.40
CA LYS A 142 42.89 -17.44 -23.85
C LYS A 142 43.25 -18.39 -22.71
N LEU A 143 42.29 -18.83 -21.90
CA LEU A 143 42.52 -19.80 -20.82
C LEU A 143 42.74 -21.21 -21.36
N ARG A 144 42.16 -21.53 -22.51
CA ARG A 144 42.16 -22.87 -23.09
C ARG A 144 43.57 -23.44 -23.26
N GLY A 145 43.91 -24.42 -22.44
CA GLY A 145 45.21 -25.10 -22.48
C GLY A 145 46.34 -24.32 -21.82
N HIS A 146 46.05 -23.25 -21.09
CA HIS A 146 47.01 -22.37 -20.41
C HIS A 146 46.87 -22.34 -18.88
N THR A 147 46.02 -23.20 -18.32
CA THR A 147 45.69 -23.27 -16.87
C THR A 147 46.41 -24.41 -16.14
N GLY A 148 46.73 -25.50 -16.83
CA GLY A 148 47.35 -26.70 -16.24
C GLY A 148 48.80 -26.55 -15.76
N TRP A 149 49.21 -27.43 -14.83
CA TRP A 149 50.53 -27.42 -14.16
C TRP A 149 51.74 -27.34 -15.10
N PHE A 150 51.68 -27.98 -16.27
CA PHE A 150 52.78 -27.99 -17.24
C PHE A 150 52.56 -27.05 -18.43
N THR A 151 51.41 -26.39 -18.48
CA THR A 151 50.98 -25.55 -19.61
C THR A 151 50.67 -24.12 -19.19
N TYR A 152 50.88 -23.79 -17.91
CA TYR A 152 50.59 -22.46 -17.37
C TYR A 152 51.34 -21.36 -18.11
N ASP A 153 50.58 -20.39 -18.60
CA ASP A 153 51.08 -19.16 -19.18
C ASP A 153 50.49 -17.98 -18.39
N GLY A 154 51.32 -17.37 -17.54
CA GLY A 154 50.89 -16.29 -16.66
C GLY A 154 50.45 -15.03 -17.39
N ASP A 155 51.01 -14.75 -18.57
CA ASP A 155 50.62 -13.59 -19.38
C ASP A 155 49.26 -13.84 -20.03
N ALA A 156 49.02 -15.06 -20.54
CA ALA A 156 47.73 -15.46 -21.09
C ALA A 156 46.62 -15.47 -20.03
N VAL A 157 46.88 -16.03 -18.84
CA VAL A 157 45.92 -16.06 -17.72
C VAL A 157 45.62 -14.65 -17.22
N THR A 158 46.63 -13.78 -17.10
CA THR A 158 46.40 -12.37 -16.68
C THR A 158 45.58 -11.60 -17.71
N ALA A 159 45.85 -11.78 -19.00
CA ALA A 159 45.08 -11.15 -20.08
C ALA A 159 43.63 -11.66 -20.11
N ALA A 160 43.44 -12.97 -19.93
CA ALA A 160 42.11 -13.58 -19.83
C ALA A 160 41.33 -13.05 -18.62
N HIS A 161 42.00 -12.92 -17.47
CA HIS A 161 41.38 -12.42 -16.25
C HIS A 161 40.82 -11.01 -16.41
N HIS A 162 41.59 -10.09 -17.00
CA HIS A 162 41.14 -8.71 -17.24
C HIS A 162 39.93 -8.66 -18.18
N GLU A 163 39.90 -9.49 -19.23
CA GLU A 163 38.75 -9.59 -20.13
C GLU A 163 37.54 -10.26 -19.47
N ALA A 164 37.77 -11.27 -18.64
CA ALA A 164 36.73 -11.93 -17.86
C ALA A 164 36.08 -10.96 -16.88
N MET A 165 36.87 -10.12 -16.19
CA MET A 165 36.37 -9.07 -15.30
C MET A 165 35.48 -8.08 -16.05
N ALA A 166 35.93 -7.57 -17.20
CA ALA A 166 35.13 -6.65 -18.00
C ALA A 166 33.81 -7.28 -18.47
N GLY A 167 33.88 -8.54 -18.95
CA GLY A 167 32.69 -9.24 -19.43
C GLY A 167 31.70 -9.58 -18.31
N ILE A 168 32.16 -10.08 -17.16
CA ILE A 168 31.26 -10.39 -16.03
C ILE A 168 30.68 -9.13 -15.40
N ASP A 169 31.42 -8.03 -15.36
CA ASP A 169 30.91 -6.75 -14.86
C ASP A 169 29.74 -6.24 -15.70
N ASP A 170 29.85 -6.29 -17.04
CA ASP A 170 28.78 -5.90 -17.94
C ASP A 170 27.56 -6.82 -17.82
N ARG A 171 27.77 -8.14 -17.74
CA ARG A 171 26.66 -9.10 -17.60
C ARG A 171 25.95 -9.00 -16.25
N SER A 172 26.69 -8.83 -15.16
CA SER A 172 26.12 -8.57 -13.83
C SER A 172 25.30 -7.29 -13.84
N LYS A 173 25.85 -6.20 -14.40
CA LYS A 173 25.15 -4.92 -14.54
C LYS A 173 23.88 -5.05 -15.36
N ALA A 174 23.91 -5.77 -16.48
CA ALA A 174 22.75 -6.00 -17.32
C ALA A 174 21.64 -6.77 -16.57
N ALA A 175 22.00 -7.77 -15.79
CA ALA A 175 21.05 -8.53 -14.99
C ALA A 175 20.42 -7.68 -13.88
N ASP A 176 21.22 -6.86 -13.18
CA ASP A 176 20.70 -5.90 -12.19
C ASP A 176 19.76 -4.87 -12.84
N GLN A 177 20.17 -4.26 -13.96
CA GLN A 177 19.34 -3.28 -14.68
C GLN A 177 18.00 -3.86 -15.14
N ALA A 178 17.98 -5.09 -15.65
CA ALA A 178 16.75 -5.74 -16.08
C ALA A 178 15.83 -6.06 -14.89
N ARG A 179 16.39 -6.60 -13.80
CA ARG A 179 15.65 -6.87 -12.56
C ARG A 179 15.04 -5.59 -12.01
N ASP A 180 15.85 -4.55 -11.82
CA ASP A 180 15.41 -3.30 -11.20
C ASP A 180 14.34 -2.60 -12.05
N ALA A 181 14.46 -2.68 -13.39
CA ALA A 181 13.44 -2.16 -14.30
C ALA A 181 12.13 -2.96 -14.25
N ALA A 182 12.19 -4.28 -14.10
CA ALA A 182 11.01 -5.12 -13.99
C ALA A 182 10.30 -4.88 -12.65
N GLU A 183 11.05 -4.81 -11.54
CA GLU A 183 10.50 -4.53 -10.21
C GLU A 183 9.86 -3.15 -10.14
N ARG A 184 10.52 -2.12 -10.67
CA ARG A 184 9.95 -0.77 -10.79
C ARG A 184 8.68 -0.75 -11.63
N ALA A 185 8.69 -1.42 -12.79
CA ALA A 185 7.53 -1.45 -13.66
C ALA A 185 6.34 -2.19 -13.02
N GLU A 186 6.59 -3.32 -12.37
CA GLU A 186 5.56 -4.08 -11.64
C GLU A 186 4.92 -3.21 -10.55
N LYS A 187 5.74 -2.51 -9.78
CA LYS A 187 5.31 -1.61 -8.71
C LYS A 187 4.42 -0.49 -9.24
N LEU A 188 4.94 0.35 -10.14
CA LEU A 188 4.19 1.47 -10.67
C LEU A 188 2.90 1.02 -11.38
N LEU A 189 2.92 -0.09 -12.11
CA LEU A 189 1.70 -0.61 -12.73
C LEU A 189 0.67 -1.13 -11.73
N ARG A 190 1.11 -1.63 -10.58
CA ARG A 190 0.24 -2.06 -9.48
C ARG A 190 -0.40 -0.86 -8.80
N ASP A 191 0.37 0.19 -8.54
CA ASP A 191 -0.11 1.43 -7.93
C ASP A 191 -1.18 2.08 -8.83
N LEU A 192 -0.87 2.18 -10.13
CA LEU A 192 -1.81 2.66 -11.15
C LEU A 192 -3.05 1.77 -11.28
N ALA A 193 -2.90 0.45 -11.13
CA ALA A 193 -4.05 -0.46 -11.10
C ALA A 193 -4.88 -0.31 -9.82
N GLY A 194 -4.28 0.09 -8.70
CA GLY A 194 -4.96 0.47 -7.48
C GLY A 194 -5.84 1.71 -7.69
N ALA A 195 -5.25 2.78 -8.21
CA ALA A 195 -5.93 4.05 -8.48
C ALA A 195 -7.02 3.95 -9.56
N ALA A 196 -6.83 3.10 -10.58
CA ALA A 196 -7.75 2.95 -11.71
C ALA A 196 -8.93 1.99 -11.47
N ARG A 197 -9.10 1.44 -10.27
CA ARG A 197 -10.18 0.49 -9.96
C ARG A 197 -11.56 1.17 -9.99
N LEU A 198 -12.17 1.13 -11.17
CA LEU A 198 -13.60 1.36 -11.41
C LEU A 198 -14.46 0.68 -10.34
N SER A 199 -15.33 1.47 -9.70
CA SER A 199 -16.30 1.11 -8.66
C SER A 199 -16.53 -0.40 -8.45
N HIS A 200 -15.99 -0.92 -7.35
CA HIS A 200 -16.19 -2.28 -6.81
C HIS A 200 -17.64 -2.55 -6.38
N LEU A 201 -18.51 -1.54 -6.40
CA LEU A 201 -19.96 -1.71 -6.22
C LEU A 201 -20.65 -2.23 -7.49
N SER A 202 -19.94 -2.31 -8.63
CA SER A 202 -20.53 -2.75 -9.89
C SER A 202 -21.18 -4.13 -9.80
N GLY A 203 -22.41 -4.23 -10.33
CA GLY A 203 -23.19 -5.45 -10.32
C GLY A 203 -23.92 -5.72 -8.99
N SER A 204 -23.90 -4.77 -8.06
CA SER A 204 -24.86 -4.77 -6.96
C SER A 204 -26.28 -4.51 -7.50
N SER A 205 -27.30 -4.69 -6.67
CA SER A 205 -28.67 -4.30 -7.05
C SER A 205 -28.97 -2.81 -6.84
N LEU A 206 -27.96 -1.98 -6.57
CA LEU A 206 -28.10 -0.52 -6.59
C LEU A 206 -28.26 -0.03 -8.03
N ASP A 207 -28.78 1.19 -8.20
CA ASP A 207 -28.78 1.78 -9.52
C ASP A 207 -27.34 2.22 -9.90
N PRO A 208 -26.91 2.07 -11.16
CA PRO A 208 -25.53 2.34 -11.55
C PRO A 208 -25.04 3.78 -11.31
N ILE A 209 -25.96 4.75 -11.24
CA ILE A 209 -25.61 6.14 -10.99
C ILE A 209 -25.29 6.33 -9.50
N SER A 210 -26.10 5.77 -8.61
CA SER A 210 -25.80 5.79 -7.16
C SER A 210 -24.55 4.96 -6.85
N GLU A 211 -24.33 3.81 -7.50
CA GLU A 211 -23.08 3.04 -7.34
C GLU A 211 -21.84 3.88 -7.64
N LEU A 212 -21.90 4.69 -8.69
CA LEU A 212 -20.80 5.55 -9.07
C LEU A 212 -20.63 6.72 -8.10
N ALA A 213 -21.72 7.39 -7.72
CA ALA A 213 -21.67 8.51 -6.79
C ALA A 213 -21.17 8.09 -5.38
N ILE A 214 -21.57 6.91 -4.90
CA ILE A 214 -21.15 6.38 -3.61
C ILE A 214 -19.70 5.91 -3.64
N ALA A 215 -19.26 5.27 -4.73
CA ALA A 215 -17.88 4.83 -4.86
C ALA A 215 -16.87 5.98 -4.99
N ASP A 216 -17.33 7.14 -5.43
CA ASP A 216 -16.54 8.37 -5.56
C ASP A 216 -16.75 9.34 -4.38
N ALA A 217 -17.42 8.90 -3.32
CA ALA A 217 -17.63 9.70 -2.11
C ALA A 217 -16.34 9.77 -1.27
N GLY A 218 -16.03 10.96 -0.74
CA GLY A 218 -14.71 11.30 -0.22
C GLY A 218 -14.12 12.50 -0.97
N GLY A 219 -14.02 13.65 -0.30
CA GLY A 219 -14.07 14.99 -0.88
C GLY A 219 -12.98 15.46 -1.87
N GLY A 220 -11.89 14.74 -2.12
CA GLY A 220 -10.76 15.26 -2.92
C GLY A 220 -10.63 14.77 -4.35
N GLY A 221 -11.31 13.69 -4.73
CA GLY A 221 -11.14 13.11 -6.07
C GLY A 221 -9.91 12.20 -6.22
N ASP A 222 -9.11 12.04 -5.17
CA ASP A 222 -8.01 11.06 -5.08
C ASP A 222 -8.51 9.73 -4.49
N ALA A 223 -7.88 8.62 -4.91
CA ALA A 223 -8.31 7.26 -4.55
C ALA A 223 -8.15 6.95 -3.05
N ASP A 224 -7.22 7.62 -2.39
CA ASP A 224 -6.89 7.44 -0.96
C ASP A 224 -7.84 8.21 -0.03
N GLU A 225 -8.56 9.20 -0.57
CA GLU A 225 -9.58 9.96 0.15
C GLU A 225 -10.98 9.31 0.11
N LEU A 226 -11.12 8.15 -0.55
CA LEU A 226 -12.39 7.46 -0.68
C LEU A 226 -12.87 6.90 0.67
N ILE A 227 -14.15 7.11 0.98
CA ILE A 227 -14.77 6.59 2.21
C ILE A 227 -14.80 5.05 2.19
N LEU A 228 -15.09 4.47 1.02
CA LEU A 228 -15.07 3.02 0.78
C LEU A 228 -13.80 2.64 0.01
N THR A 229 -12.89 1.97 0.71
CA THR A 229 -11.75 1.35 0.04
C THR A 229 -12.20 0.16 -0.82
N PRO A 230 -11.37 -0.33 -1.78
CA PRO A 230 -11.75 -1.42 -2.66
C PRO A 230 -12.29 -2.67 -1.94
N LEU A 231 -11.61 -3.13 -0.88
CA LEU A 231 -12.05 -4.28 -0.10
C LEU A 231 -13.35 -3.99 0.66
N MET A 232 -13.54 -2.76 1.17
CA MET A 232 -14.78 -2.38 1.84
C MET A 232 -15.96 -2.39 0.86
N ALA A 233 -15.77 -1.88 -0.35
CA ALA A 233 -16.80 -1.91 -1.39
C ALA A 233 -17.16 -3.36 -1.80
N ASP A 234 -16.17 -4.24 -1.97
CA ASP A 234 -16.42 -5.66 -2.26
C ASP A 234 -17.22 -6.34 -1.13
N ARG A 235 -16.87 -6.07 0.13
CA ARG A 235 -17.58 -6.62 1.29
C ARG A 235 -18.96 -6.02 1.48
N ALA A 236 -19.14 -4.73 1.21
CA ALA A 236 -20.46 -4.09 1.18
C ALA A 236 -21.35 -4.76 0.13
N ARG A 237 -20.85 -4.98 -1.09
CA ARG A 237 -21.55 -5.71 -2.15
C ARG A 237 -21.95 -7.12 -1.71
N GLU A 238 -21.02 -7.88 -1.12
CA GLU A 238 -21.36 -9.21 -0.60
C GLU A 238 -22.40 -9.19 0.52
N ALA A 239 -22.34 -8.20 1.42
CA ALA A 239 -23.31 -8.04 2.49
C ALA A 239 -24.70 -7.70 1.91
N ILE A 240 -24.73 -6.84 0.91
CA ILE A 240 -25.92 -6.47 0.13
C ILE A 240 -26.55 -7.70 -0.52
N ASP A 241 -25.74 -8.53 -1.20
CA ASP A 241 -26.22 -9.73 -1.92
C ASP A 241 -26.85 -10.77 -0.98
N LYS A 242 -26.46 -10.74 0.29
CA LYS A 242 -26.96 -11.65 1.34
C LYS A 242 -28.21 -11.12 2.06
N LEU A 243 -28.67 -9.90 1.77
CA LEU A 243 -29.81 -9.31 2.45
C LEU A 243 -31.12 -10.07 2.17
N SER A 244 -31.97 -10.12 3.19
CA SER A 244 -33.36 -10.53 3.00
C SER A 244 -34.12 -9.48 2.16
N PRO A 245 -35.25 -9.83 1.50
CA PRO A 245 -36.06 -8.85 0.79
C PRO A 245 -36.59 -7.72 1.69
N GLU A 246 -36.73 -7.95 2.99
CA GLU A 246 -37.13 -6.93 3.96
C GLU A 246 -35.96 -5.97 4.23
N ASP A 247 -34.79 -6.51 4.53
CA ASP A 247 -33.61 -5.72 4.85
C ASP A 247 -33.07 -4.98 3.62
N ARG A 248 -33.25 -5.56 2.43
CA ARG A 248 -32.97 -4.87 1.17
C ARG A 248 -33.82 -3.62 1.02
N LYS A 249 -35.12 -3.71 1.30
CA LYS A 249 -36.00 -2.51 1.29
C LYS A 249 -35.61 -1.49 2.35
N LYS A 250 -35.13 -1.92 3.51
CA LYS A 250 -34.60 -1.02 4.53
C LYS A 250 -33.38 -0.29 4.01
N LEU A 251 -32.41 -1.01 3.44
CA LEU A 251 -31.22 -0.41 2.83
C LEU A 251 -31.60 0.58 1.72
N ASP A 252 -32.47 0.18 0.79
CA ASP A 252 -32.92 1.07 -0.29
C ASP A 252 -33.57 2.35 0.27
N ALA A 253 -34.30 2.26 1.37
CA ALA A 253 -34.90 3.41 2.04
C ALA A 253 -33.88 4.29 2.77
N LEU A 254 -32.84 3.71 3.39
CA LEU A 254 -31.76 4.46 4.01
C LEU A 254 -30.98 5.23 2.94
N LEU A 255 -30.53 4.55 1.89
CA LEU A 255 -29.75 5.19 0.82
C LEU A 255 -30.56 6.26 0.09
N ALA A 256 -31.85 6.04 -0.18
CA ALA A 256 -32.71 7.07 -0.76
C ALA A 256 -33.04 8.23 0.20
N GLY A 257 -32.94 8.00 1.51
CA GLY A 257 -33.18 8.99 2.55
C GLY A 257 -31.95 9.81 2.92
N ALA A 258 -30.74 9.32 2.62
CA ALA A 258 -29.48 9.99 2.88
C ALA A 258 -29.41 11.36 2.18
N LYS A 259 -28.75 12.32 2.84
CA LYS A 259 -28.58 13.70 2.40
C LYS A 259 -27.41 13.89 1.44
N SER A 260 -26.47 12.96 1.40
CA SER A 260 -25.29 13.02 0.51
C SER A 260 -24.76 11.64 0.12
N PRO A 261 -23.94 11.55 -0.95
CA PRO A 261 -23.16 10.36 -1.26
C PRO A 261 -22.22 9.92 -0.14
N ASP A 262 -21.66 10.84 0.64
CA ASP A 262 -20.78 10.54 1.76
C ASP A 262 -21.52 9.80 2.87
N GLU A 263 -22.72 10.24 3.23
CA GLU A 263 -23.59 9.52 4.16
C GLU A 263 -23.92 8.11 3.63
N GLN A 264 -24.26 7.99 2.35
CA GLN A 264 -24.50 6.70 1.70
C GLN A 264 -23.27 5.78 1.78
N ALA A 265 -22.06 6.32 1.54
CA ALA A 265 -20.82 5.58 1.62
C ALA A 265 -20.54 5.10 3.06
N TYR A 266 -20.79 5.91 4.08
CA TYR A 266 -20.65 5.48 5.48
C TYR A 266 -21.68 4.42 5.90
N ILE A 267 -22.91 4.47 5.37
CA ILE A 267 -23.91 3.39 5.55
C ILE A 267 -23.37 2.08 4.98
N LEU A 268 -22.80 2.11 3.77
CA LEU A 268 -22.20 0.92 3.15
C LEU A 268 -20.92 0.49 3.87
N LYS A 269 -20.12 1.41 4.40
CA LYS A 269 -18.92 1.11 5.19
C LYS A 269 -19.28 0.38 6.49
N ALA A 270 -20.39 0.76 7.14
CA ALA A 270 -20.93 0.02 8.28
C ALA A 270 -21.34 -1.41 7.91
N MET A 271 -21.96 -1.62 6.73
CA MET A 271 -22.24 -2.96 6.24
C MET A 271 -20.96 -3.75 5.95
N ALA A 272 -19.95 -3.13 5.33
CA ALA A 272 -18.66 -3.73 5.06
C ALA A 272 -17.94 -4.17 6.34
N ALA A 273 -18.06 -3.38 7.41
CA ALA A 273 -17.57 -3.71 8.75
C ALA A 273 -18.31 -4.88 9.43
N GLY A 274 -19.33 -5.45 8.77
CA GLY A 274 -20.02 -6.68 9.19
C GLY A 274 -21.25 -6.45 10.07
N TYR A 275 -21.74 -5.22 10.19
CA TYR A 275 -22.90 -4.93 11.04
C TYR A 275 -24.21 -5.39 10.39
N PRO A 276 -25.16 -5.92 11.19
CA PRO A 276 -26.49 -6.24 10.71
C PRO A 276 -27.31 -4.96 10.42
N MET A 277 -28.32 -5.08 9.57
CA MET A 277 -29.06 -3.92 9.04
C MET A 277 -29.81 -3.09 10.09
N ASP A 278 -30.21 -3.69 11.21
CA ASP A 278 -30.78 -2.97 12.35
C ASP A 278 -29.76 -2.04 13.00
N LYS A 279 -28.50 -2.47 13.13
CA LYS A 279 -27.39 -1.63 13.60
C LYS A 279 -26.97 -0.58 12.60
N VAL A 280 -26.96 -0.91 11.31
CA VAL A 280 -26.72 0.08 10.25
C VAL A 280 -27.79 1.18 10.25
N ALA A 281 -29.07 0.82 10.43
CA ALA A 281 -30.16 1.79 10.52
C ALA A 281 -30.15 2.62 11.82
N GLU A 282 -29.60 2.09 12.92
CA GLU A 282 -29.36 2.88 14.14
C GLU A 282 -28.22 3.89 13.92
N PHE A 283 -27.15 3.45 13.27
CA PHE A 283 -26.00 4.30 12.93
C PHE A 283 -26.39 5.44 11.98
N ASP A 284 -27.11 5.13 10.90
CA ASP A 284 -27.66 6.12 9.97
C ASP A 284 -28.37 7.26 10.69
N LYS A 285 -29.29 6.95 11.62
CA LYS A 285 -30.00 7.96 12.41
C LYS A 285 -29.09 8.87 13.24
N LEU A 286 -27.95 8.37 13.70
CA LEU A 286 -27.01 9.17 14.50
C LEU A 286 -26.24 10.15 13.61
N ILE A 287 -25.93 9.78 12.37
CA ILE A 287 -25.17 10.63 11.45
C ILE A 287 -26.06 11.50 10.55
N HIS A 288 -27.34 11.15 10.40
CA HIS A 288 -28.25 11.74 9.42
C HIS A 288 -28.37 13.26 9.53
N ASP A 289 -28.40 13.81 10.75
CA ASP A 289 -28.48 15.26 10.94
C ASP A 289 -27.23 16.00 10.41
N HIS A 290 -26.12 15.28 10.26
CA HIS A 290 -24.83 15.73 9.71
C HIS A 290 -24.53 15.15 8.32
N GLY A 291 -25.48 14.46 7.69
CA GLY A 291 -25.27 13.77 6.42
C GLY A 291 -24.85 14.70 5.27
N ASP A 292 -25.13 15.99 5.35
CA ASP A 292 -24.72 17.03 4.41
C ASP A 292 -23.47 17.83 4.86
N ASP A 293 -22.76 17.36 5.89
CA ASP A 293 -21.53 17.96 6.42
C ASP A 293 -20.34 16.97 6.30
N PRO A 294 -19.64 16.95 5.15
CA PRO A 294 -18.49 16.07 4.94
C PRO A 294 -17.39 16.24 5.96
N GLN A 295 -17.18 17.46 6.47
CA GLN A 295 -16.15 17.74 7.47
C GLN A 295 -16.50 17.07 8.79
N TRP A 296 -17.76 17.20 9.24
CA TRP A 296 -18.21 16.52 10.45
C TRP A 296 -18.12 15.00 10.31
N LEU A 297 -18.58 14.45 9.18
CA LEU A 297 -18.53 13.01 8.91
C LEU A 297 -17.08 12.51 8.96
N HIS A 298 -16.15 13.17 8.27
CA HIS A 298 -14.74 12.82 8.29
C HIS A 298 -14.16 12.87 9.71
N GLU A 299 -14.32 13.99 10.42
CA GLU A 299 -13.78 14.20 11.78
C GLU A 299 -14.23 13.12 12.79
N HIS A 300 -15.45 12.58 12.63
CA HIS A 300 -16.05 11.63 13.58
C HIS A 300 -15.96 10.17 13.15
N LEU A 301 -15.80 9.88 11.85
CA LEU A 301 -15.92 8.54 11.27
C LEU A 301 -14.65 8.05 10.56
N ALA A 302 -13.69 8.94 10.29
CA ALA A 302 -12.41 8.64 9.66
C ALA A 302 -11.29 9.39 10.38
N PRO A 303 -10.66 8.79 11.41
CA PRO A 303 -9.69 9.49 12.26
C PRO A 303 -8.38 9.88 11.55
N LEU A 304 -8.10 9.31 10.38
CA LEU A 304 -6.90 9.56 9.61
C LEU A 304 -7.24 10.26 8.30
N ASP A 305 -6.48 11.33 8.04
CA ASP A 305 -6.34 11.92 6.71
C ASP A 305 -5.22 11.16 5.99
N VAL A 306 -5.63 10.24 5.11
CA VAL A 306 -4.74 9.49 4.23
C VAL A 306 -4.71 10.25 2.91
N SER A 307 -3.91 11.31 2.86
CA SER A 307 -3.70 12.15 1.68
C SER A 307 -2.31 11.94 1.09
N ASP A 308 -2.21 12.12 -0.23
CA ASP A 308 -1.02 11.91 -1.06
C ASP A 308 0.31 12.37 -0.44
N ALA A 309 1.38 11.65 -0.78
CA ALA A 309 2.73 11.98 -0.41
C ALA A 309 3.25 13.15 -1.27
N SER A 310 2.80 14.37 -0.96
CA SER A 310 3.41 15.56 -1.58
C SER A 310 4.89 15.70 -1.18
N ASN A 311 5.71 16.30 -2.05
CA ASN A 311 7.11 16.61 -1.72
C ASN A 311 7.25 17.47 -0.44
N ASP A 312 6.20 18.21 -0.06
CA ASP A 312 6.19 19.05 1.12
C ASP A 312 5.90 18.26 2.41
N THR A 313 5.32 17.06 2.35
CA THR A 313 4.93 16.25 3.53
C THR A 313 5.94 15.15 3.90
N ARG A 314 6.99 14.96 3.11
CA ARG A 314 8.05 13.95 3.36
C ARG A 314 8.78 14.21 4.69
N GLY A 315 8.71 13.24 5.61
CA GLY A 315 9.33 13.34 6.94
C GLY A 315 8.75 14.44 7.83
N GLN A 316 7.65 15.07 7.44
CA GLN A 316 6.91 16.00 8.29
C GLN A 316 5.85 15.22 9.06
N HIS A 317 5.66 15.59 10.33
CA HIS A 317 4.62 15.02 11.16
C HIS A 317 3.32 15.77 10.90
N THR A 318 2.25 15.04 10.60
CA THR A 318 0.90 15.58 10.51
C THR A 318 0.12 15.11 11.72
N ASP A 319 -0.23 16.05 12.61
CA ASP A 319 -0.99 15.74 13.82
C ASP A 319 -2.34 15.11 13.47
N THR A 320 -2.66 14.00 14.13
CA THR A 320 -3.92 13.29 13.95
C THR A 320 -4.92 13.78 15.00
N LEU A 321 -5.81 14.68 14.60
CA LEU A 321 -6.69 15.43 15.52
C LEU A 321 -8.17 15.13 15.30
N THR A 322 -8.91 14.96 16.39
CA THR A 322 -10.38 15.05 16.43
C THR A 322 -10.78 16.07 17.48
N MET A 323 -11.60 17.06 17.11
CA MET A 323 -12.01 18.17 17.98
C MET A 323 -10.83 18.90 18.63
N GLY A 324 -9.68 18.95 17.95
CA GLY A 324 -8.44 19.54 18.47
C GLY A 324 -7.73 18.70 19.54
N ARG A 325 -8.04 17.40 19.67
CA ARG A 325 -7.35 16.44 20.53
C ARG A 325 -6.65 15.37 19.70
N GLU A 326 -5.42 15.07 20.07
CA GLU A 326 -4.60 14.06 19.40
C GLU A 326 -5.11 12.64 19.66
N TRP A 327 -5.05 11.82 18.60
CA TRP A 327 -5.12 10.37 18.70
C TRP A 327 -3.80 9.81 19.24
N THR A 328 -3.51 10.06 20.51
CA THR A 328 -2.22 9.70 21.15
C THR A 328 -2.39 8.66 22.25
N GLN A 329 -1.37 7.83 22.44
CA GLN A 329 -1.22 6.92 23.58
C GLN A 329 -0.88 7.68 24.89
N GLY A 330 -0.49 8.95 24.77
CA GLY A 330 0.01 9.75 25.87
C GLY A 330 1.30 9.17 26.48
N GLN A 331 1.38 9.17 27.80
CA GLN A 331 2.58 8.76 28.54
C GLN A 331 2.65 7.25 28.87
N TYR A 332 1.62 6.47 28.50
CA TYR A 332 1.53 5.06 28.86
C TYR A 332 2.14 4.17 27.76
N PRO A 333 2.75 3.01 28.09
CA PRO A 333 3.38 2.11 27.12
C PRO A 333 2.35 1.26 26.36
N THR A 334 1.35 1.90 25.77
CA THR A 334 0.19 1.30 25.08
C THR A 334 0.30 1.41 23.55
N CYS A 335 1.50 1.44 22.97
CA CYS A 335 1.69 1.68 21.52
C CYS A 335 0.97 0.64 20.65
N VAL A 336 1.03 -0.63 21.05
CA VAL A 336 0.29 -1.74 20.40
C VAL A 336 -1.22 -1.53 20.52
N ALA A 337 -1.74 -1.22 21.71
CA ALA A 337 -3.17 -1.01 21.91
C ALA A 337 -3.67 0.20 21.09
N SER A 338 -2.93 1.30 21.12
CA SER A 338 -3.28 2.55 20.44
C SER A 338 -3.28 2.38 18.92
N SER A 339 -2.29 1.67 18.37
CA SER A 339 -2.24 1.33 16.94
C SER A 339 -3.43 0.48 16.52
N ASN A 340 -3.88 -0.47 17.37
CA ASN A 340 -5.04 -1.30 17.08
C ASN A 340 -6.39 -0.56 17.24
N VAL A 341 -6.51 0.34 18.22
CA VAL A 341 -7.68 1.23 18.36
C VAL A 341 -7.79 2.13 17.13
N MET A 342 -6.67 2.69 16.66
CA MET A 342 -6.63 3.47 15.41
C MET A 342 -7.02 2.62 14.19
N ALA A 343 -6.37 1.47 14.01
CA ALA A 343 -6.65 0.57 12.88
C ALA A 343 -8.13 0.18 12.80
N ARG A 344 -8.74 -0.17 13.94
CA ARG A 344 -10.18 -0.47 14.01
C ARG A 344 -11.02 0.76 13.66
N SER A 345 -10.71 1.92 14.23
CA SER A 345 -11.46 3.16 13.99
C SER A 345 -11.46 3.56 12.51
N GLN A 346 -10.41 3.24 11.76
CA GLN A 346 -10.36 3.54 10.33
C GLN A 346 -11.28 2.65 9.48
N VAL A 347 -11.53 1.42 9.93
CA VAL A 347 -12.30 0.42 9.17
C VAL A 347 -13.74 0.22 9.68
N ASP A 348 -14.04 0.68 10.90
CA ASP A 348 -15.32 0.52 11.58
C ASP A 348 -15.90 1.91 11.96
N PRO A 349 -16.80 2.49 11.13
CA PRO A 349 -17.31 3.84 11.37
C PRO A 349 -18.24 3.92 12.59
N LEU A 350 -18.85 2.80 13.02
CA LEU A 350 -19.66 2.77 14.25
C LEU A 350 -18.76 2.88 15.48
N TYR A 351 -17.63 2.17 15.47
CA TYR A 351 -16.65 2.25 16.54
C TYR A 351 -15.98 3.63 16.61
N ALA A 352 -15.62 4.20 15.45
CA ALA A 352 -15.13 5.58 15.38
C ALA A 352 -16.13 6.56 15.98
N LEU A 353 -17.40 6.52 15.56
CA LEU A 353 -18.45 7.38 16.09
C LEU A 353 -18.63 7.22 17.61
N GLN A 354 -18.58 5.98 18.10
CA GLN A 354 -18.70 5.69 19.53
C GLN A 354 -17.53 6.27 20.33
N LEU A 355 -16.31 6.26 19.79
CA LEU A 355 -15.15 6.87 20.42
C LEU A 355 -15.23 8.40 20.40
N THR A 356 -15.57 8.98 19.26
CA THR A 356 -15.57 10.43 19.05
C THR A 356 -16.73 11.12 19.76
N THR A 357 -17.93 10.52 19.74
CA THR A 357 -19.16 11.15 20.29
C THR A 357 -19.75 10.44 21.51
N GLY A 358 -19.27 9.24 21.86
CA GLY A 358 -19.92 8.43 22.89
C GLY A 358 -21.27 7.83 22.46
N GLY A 359 -21.63 7.90 21.17
CA GLY A 359 -22.95 7.50 20.66
C GLY A 359 -24.03 8.58 20.83
N HIS A 360 -23.61 9.81 21.12
CA HIS A 360 -24.49 10.97 21.35
C HIS A 360 -24.00 12.19 20.56
N PRO A 361 -23.98 12.12 19.21
CA PRO A 361 -23.55 13.23 18.37
C PRO A 361 -24.36 14.49 18.68
N GLY A 362 -23.68 15.63 18.79
CA GLY A 362 -24.28 16.92 19.11
C GLY A 362 -24.66 17.15 20.58
N ASP A 363 -24.52 16.15 21.48
CA ASP A 363 -24.68 16.37 22.93
C ASP A 363 -23.35 16.85 23.54
N PRO A 364 -23.23 18.12 24.00
CA PRO A 364 -21.98 18.67 24.51
C PRO A 364 -21.41 17.93 25.73
N ALA A 365 -22.20 17.12 26.44
CA ALA A 365 -21.70 16.30 27.54
C ALA A 365 -20.85 15.11 27.07
N TYR A 366 -21.08 14.63 25.85
CA TYR A 366 -20.43 13.45 25.28
C TYR A 366 -19.56 13.79 24.08
N ASP A 367 -20.06 14.66 23.20
CA ASP A 367 -19.43 15.11 21.96
C ASP A 367 -18.61 16.39 22.23
N ASN A 368 -17.45 16.20 22.85
CA ASN A 368 -16.51 17.26 23.18
C ASN A 368 -15.09 16.69 23.31
N PRO A 369 -14.04 17.51 23.17
CA PRO A 369 -12.65 17.06 23.17
C PRO A 369 -12.24 16.30 24.44
N ASP A 370 -12.69 16.72 25.62
CA ASP A 370 -12.26 16.09 26.87
C ASP A 370 -12.88 14.70 27.05
N ALA A 371 -14.15 14.56 26.68
CA ALA A 371 -14.85 13.29 26.71
C ALA A 371 -14.31 12.30 25.67
N PHE A 372 -13.98 12.78 24.46
CA PHE A 372 -13.27 11.98 23.45
C PHE A 372 -11.91 11.50 23.98
N ALA A 373 -11.08 12.42 24.48
CA ALA A 373 -9.75 12.07 25.00
C ALA A 373 -9.83 11.07 26.18
N GLN A 374 -10.89 11.15 26.99
CA GLN A 374 -11.13 10.16 28.04
C GLN A 374 -11.51 8.80 27.46
N ARG A 375 -12.50 8.73 26.55
CA ARG A 375 -12.91 7.46 25.92
C ARG A 375 -11.77 6.78 25.17
N LEU A 376 -10.97 7.56 24.45
CA LEU A 376 -9.79 7.04 23.75
C LEU A 376 -8.82 6.37 24.73
N ARG A 377 -8.51 7.02 25.87
CA ARG A 377 -7.64 6.42 26.90
C ARG A 377 -8.24 5.18 27.53
N ASP A 378 -9.52 5.23 27.90
CA ASP A 378 -10.22 4.11 28.54
C ASP A 378 -10.25 2.89 27.59
N GLU A 379 -10.43 3.13 26.28
CA GLU A 379 -10.42 2.07 25.28
C GLU A 379 -9.02 1.52 25.00
N GLN A 380 -8.00 2.37 24.94
CA GLN A 380 -6.60 1.94 24.87
C GLN A 380 -6.21 1.07 26.08
N GLU A 381 -6.65 1.45 27.29
CA GLU A 381 -6.42 0.67 28.50
C GLU A 381 -7.16 -0.67 28.45
N ARG A 382 -8.41 -0.70 27.98
CA ARG A 382 -9.18 -1.94 27.77
C ARG A 382 -8.45 -2.89 26.82
N VAL A 383 -8.06 -2.42 25.63
CA VAL A 383 -7.34 -3.23 24.63
C VAL A 383 -6.00 -3.71 25.17
N TYR A 384 -5.27 -2.83 25.86
CA TYR A 384 -4.01 -3.18 26.52
C TYR A 384 -4.18 -4.27 27.58
N ASP A 385 -5.23 -4.19 28.39
CA ASP A 385 -5.51 -5.20 29.40
C ASP A 385 -6.02 -6.51 28.81
N ASP A 386 -6.83 -6.49 27.77
CA ASP A 386 -7.31 -7.69 27.09
C ASP A 386 -6.17 -8.48 26.44
N GLY A 387 -5.15 -7.79 25.92
CA GLY A 387 -3.98 -8.42 25.30
C GLY A 387 -2.99 -9.04 26.28
N ARG A 388 -3.06 -8.71 27.58
CA ARG A 388 -2.12 -9.17 28.60
C ARG A 388 -2.59 -10.41 29.35
N ASN A 389 -1.65 -11.32 29.60
CA ASN A 389 -1.92 -12.48 30.45
C ASN A 389 -2.01 -12.09 31.93
N TRP A 390 -2.63 -12.95 32.75
CA TRP A 390 -2.88 -12.66 34.17
C TRP A 390 -1.59 -12.38 34.97
N THR A 391 -0.44 -12.97 34.59
CA THR A 391 0.86 -12.73 35.24
C THR A 391 1.41 -11.34 34.94
N GLN A 392 1.16 -10.79 33.75
CA GLN A 392 1.52 -9.43 33.35
C GLN A 392 0.58 -8.37 33.93
N LYS A 393 -0.55 -8.75 34.54
CA LYS A 393 -1.44 -7.84 35.28
C LYS A 393 -1.00 -7.64 36.73
N LEU A 394 0.06 -8.32 37.19
CA LEU A 394 0.56 -8.19 38.56
C LEU A 394 1.44 -6.93 38.71
N PRO A 395 1.22 -6.10 39.75
CA PRO A 395 1.86 -4.78 39.91
C PRO A 395 3.38 -4.80 40.18
N LEU A 396 3.99 -5.98 40.32
CA LEU A 396 5.43 -6.18 40.55
C LEU A 396 6.16 -6.75 39.33
N ILE A 397 5.44 -7.12 38.25
CA ILE A 397 5.99 -7.85 37.09
C ILE A 397 5.65 -7.15 35.76
N GLY A 398 4.49 -6.52 35.61
CA GLY A 398 4.00 -6.08 34.30
C GLY A 398 3.80 -4.57 34.16
N SER A 399 4.89 -3.86 33.89
CA SER A 399 4.89 -2.53 33.27
C SER A 399 5.38 -2.55 31.82
N ASP A 400 5.70 -3.73 31.28
CA ASP A 400 6.22 -3.88 29.93
C ASP A 400 5.09 -3.86 28.90
N GLY A 401 5.35 -3.25 27.75
CA GLY A 401 4.42 -3.23 26.60
C GLY A 401 4.06 -4.62 26.08
N MET A 402 3.13 -4.68 25.12
CA MET A 402 2.72 -5.94 24.48
C MET A 402 3.80 -6.49 23.54
N ASN A 403 3.98 -7.81 23.50
CA ASN A 403 4.90 -8.47 22.58
C ASN A 403 4.28 -8.75 21.21
N SER A 404 5.10 -9.26 20.28
CA SER A 404 4.68 -9.46 18.89
C SER A 404 3.49 -10.40 18.68
N GLY A 405 3.40 -11.48 19.47
CA GLY A 405 2.25 -12.40 19.41
C GLY A 405 0.99 -11.83 20.06
N GLN A 406 1.15 -10.96 21.08
CA GLN A 406 0.02 -10.23 21.67
C GLN A 406 -0.53 -9.19 20.69
N SER A 407 0.34 -8.51 19.95
CA SER A 407 -0.05 -7.60 18.87
C SER A 407 -0.87 -8.32 17.79
N GLU A 408 -0.38 -9.46 17.28
CA GLU A 408 -1.11 -10.28 16.31
C GLU A 408 -2.48 -10.71 16.85
N SER A 409 -2.54 -11.20 18.09
CA SER A 409 -3.80 -11.61 18.72
C SER A 409 -4.79 -10.45 18.85
N ILE A 410 -4.32 -9.25 19.21
CA ILE A 410 -5.17 -8.08 19.36
C ILE A 410 -5.67 -7.57 18.01
N ALA A 411 -4.84 -7.57 16.97
CA ALA A 411 -5.24 -7.24 15.60
C ALA A 411 -6.32 -8.21 15.10
N ASN A 412 -6.12 -9.51 15.31
CA ASN A 412 -7.11 -10.53 14.96
C ASN A 412 -8.40 -10.45 15.80
N GLN A 413 -8.34 -9.95 17.03
CA GLN A 413 -9.52 -9.81 17.88
C GLN A 413 -10.32 -8.53 17.57
N ASN A 414 -9.63 -7.41 17.29
CA ASN A 414 -10.25 -6.09 17.22
C ASN A 414 -10.40 -5.55 15.80
N VAL A 415 -9.54 -5.94 14.86
CA VAL A 415 -9.52 -5.40 13.49
C VAL A 415 -10.05 -6.42 12.48
N ALA A 416 -9.55 -7.66 12.53
CA ALA A 416 -9.92 -8.71 11.57
C ALA A 416 -11.44 -8.97 11.41
N PRO A 417 -12.28 -8.91 12.46
CA PRO A 417 -13.73 -9.06 12.29
C PRO A 417 -14.36 -7.98 11.38
N HIS A 418 -13.73 -6.80 11.35
CA HIS A 418 -14.21 -5.63 10.63
C HIS A 418 -13.51 -5.41 9.28
N THR A 419 -12.36 -6.04 9.03
CA THR A 419 -11.70 -6.08 7.70
C THR A 419 -11.97 -7.38 6.92
N GLY A 420 -12.39 -8.44 7.62
CA GLY A 420 -12.59 -9.77 7.03
C GLY A 420 -11.29 -10.51 6.76
N VAL A 421 -10.14 -9.95 7.20
CA VAL A 421 -8.82 -10.51 6.96
C VAL A 421 -8.08 -10.68 8.28
N GLU A 422 -7.57 -11.88 8.51
CA GLU A 422 -6.71 -12.18 9.64
C GLU A 422 -5.26 -11.77 9.36
N TYR A 423 -4.50 -11.54 10.42
CA TYR A 423 -3.10 -11.15 10.39
C TYR A 423 -2.19 -12.30 10.86
N ASP A 424 -1.01 -12.41 10.26
CA ASP A 424 0.11 -13.23 10.72
C ASP A 424 1.33 -12.37 11.06
N ASN A 425 2.04 -12.73 12.12
CA ASN A 425 3.30 -12.07 12.47
C ASN A 425 4.46 -12.60 11.61
N HIS A 426 5.18 -11.68 10.98
CA HIS A 426 6.39 -11.95 10.21
C HIS A 426 7.59 -11.24 10.84
N ASP A 427 8.69 -11.96 10.98
CA ASP A 427 9.98 -11.40 11.40
C ASP A 427 10.71 -10.77 10.21
N LEU A 428 11.45 -9.69 10.47
CA LEU A 428 12.12 -8.85 9.47
C LEU A 428 13.62 -8.80 9.74
N ASP A 429 14.30 -9.94 9.56
CA ASP A 429 15.68 -10.12 9.97
C ASP A 429 16.67 -9.33 9.09
N ASN A 430 16.34 -9.14 7.81
CA ASN A 430 17.21 -8.48 6.85
C ASN A 430 16.44 -7.56 5.87
N ALA A 431 17.18 -6.87 5.00
CA ALA A 431 16.60 -5.91 4.06
C ALA A 431 15.69 -6.58 3.02
N ASP A 432 15.98 -7.82 2.62
CA ASP A 432 15.14 -8.55 1.67
C ASP A 432 13.80 -8.96 2.32
N ASP A 433 13.82 -9.41 3.59
CA ASP A 433 12.60 -9.67 4.35
C ASP A 433 11.74 -8.40 4.47
N ARG A 434 12.37 -7.26 4.76
CA ARG A 434 11.69 -5.96 4.84
C ARG A 434 11.09 -5.55 3.50
N ARG A 435 11.82 -5.71 2.40
CA ARG A 435 11.33 -5.41 1.04
C ARG A 435 10.17 -6.31 0.66
N ASP A 436 10.26 -7.62 0.94
CA ASP A 436 9.20 -8.57 0.62
C ASP A 436 7.94 -8.35 1.46
N ALA A 437 8.09 -7.98 2.73
CA ALA A 437 6.98 -7.68 3.60
C ALA A 437 6.32 -6.32 3.29
N LEU A 438 7.11 -5.28 3.02
CA LEU A 438 6.62 -3.96 2.70
C LEU A 438 5.74 -3.98 1.44
N ARG A 439 6.14 -4.72 0.40
CA ARG A 439 5.31 -4.93 -0.81
C ARG A 439 3.94 -5.54 -0.53
N LYS A 440 3.83 -6.40 0.49
CA LYS A 440 2.54 -6.98 0.91
C LYS A 440 1.76 -5.98 1.77
N ALA A 441 2.47 -5.15 2.53
CA ALA A 441 1.86 -4.11 3.34
C ALA A 441 1.25 -3.01 2.48
N GLU A 442 1.96 -2.53 1.46
CA GLU A 442 1.48 -1.59 0.44
C GLU A 442 0.17 -2.10 -0.18
N GLN A 443 0.18 -3.34 -0.68
CA GLN A 443 -1.02 -3.98 -1.24
C GLN A 443 -2.19 -4.05 -0.26
N ALA A 444 -1.91 -4.24 1.04
CA ALA A 444 -2.95 -4.30 2.05
C ALA A 444 -3.54 -2.91 2.33
N VAL A 445 -2.70 -1.88 2.44
CA VAL A 445 -3.17 -0.52 2.71
C VAL A 445 -3.89 0.10 1.51
N ASP A 446 -3.49 -0.22 0.28
CA ASP A 446 -4.24 0.12 -0.95
C ASP A 446 -5.64 -0.52 -0.99
N GLN A 447 -5.86 -1.57 -0.18
CA GLN A 447 -7.17 -2.20 0.00
C GLN A 447 -7.92 -1.65 1.23
N GLY A 448 -7.35 -0.70 1.96
CA GLY A 448 -7.90 -0.19 3.21
C GLY A 448 -7.73 -1.14 4.40
N VAL A 449 -6.70 -1.99 4.38
CA VAL A 449 -6.34 -2.86 5.48
C VAL A 449 -5.08 -2.31 6.15
N PRO A 450 -5.20 -1.60 7.30
CA PRO A 450 -4.05 -1.10 8.02
C PRO A 450 -3.12 -2.23 8.47
N VAL A 451 -1.81 -1.98 8.44
CA VAL A 451 -0.79 -3.01 8.68
C VAL A 451 0.06 -2.65 9.90
N PRO A 452 -0.14 -3.31 11.06
CA PRO A 452 0.68 -3.08 12.24
C PRO A 452 2.11 -3.58 12.04
N PHE A 453 3.10 -2.81 12.47
CA PHE A 453 4.50 -3.24 12.48
C PHE A 453 5.21 -2.68 13.71
N ALA A 454 6.22 -3.42 14.19
CA ALA A 454 7.03 -2.97 15.31
C ALA A 454 8.48 -2.77 14.88
N SER A 455 9.04 -1.63 15.24
CA SER A 455 10.47 -1.38 15.18
C SER A 455 11.13 -1.74 16.50
N ARG A 456 12.40 -2.13 16.45
CA ARG A 456 13.16 -2.53 17.64
C ARG A 456 14.62 -2.15 17.53
N ASP A 457 15.19 -1.75 18.65
CA ASP A 457 16.61 -1.51 18.81
C ASP A 457 17.04 -1.84 20.26
N SER A 458 18.21 -1.34 20.68
CA SER A 458 18.71 -1.53 22.05
C SER A 458 17.93 -0.80 23.14
N SER A 459 17.10 0.19 22.79
CA SER A 459 16.30 1.00 23.71
C SER A 459 14.91 0.40 23.99
N GLY A 460 14.38 -0.43 23.08
CA GLY A 460 13.09 -1.08 23.25
C GLY A 460 12.43 -1.44 21.92
N GLY A 461 11.14 -1.76 21.99
CA GLY A 461 10.29 -1.94 20.81
C GLY A 461 9.16 -0.91 20.80
N HIS A 462 8.74 -0.49 19.61
CA HIS A 462 7.64 0.45 19.41
C HIS A 462 6.77 -0.04 18.25
N GLU A 463 5.46 -0.16 18.47
CA GLU A 463 4.53 -0.51 17.41
C GLU A 463 3.90 0.74 16.80
N MET A 464 3.80 0.72 15.48
CA MET A 464 3.21 1.73 14.62
C MET A 464 2.33 1.04 13.57
N LEU A 465 1.64 1.84 12.76
CA LEU A 465 0.69 1.34 11.76
C LEU A 465 1.04 1.93 10.40
N ILE A 466 1.20 1.09 9.37
CA ILE A 466 1.18 1.57 7.98
C ILE A 466 -0.28 1.74 7.59
N VAL A 467 -0.64 2.94 7.12
CA VAL A 467 -2.04 3.37 6.91
C VAL A 467 -2.34 3.85 5.51
N GLY A 468 -1.30 4.16 4.72
CA GLY A 468 -1.40 4.60 3.33
C GLY A 468 -0.10 4.36 2.58
N HIS A 469 -0.15 4.48 1.27
CA HIS A 469 0.97 4.25 0.37
C HIS A 469 0.78 5.11 -0.89
N ASP A 470 1.84 5.82 -1.29
CA ASP A 470 1.84 6.64 -2.50
C ASP A 470 3.25 6.65 -3.08
N GLY A 471 3.38 6.18 -4.33
CA GLY A 471 4.67 6.00 -4.99
C GLY A 471 5.63 5.22 -4.10
N ASP A 472 6.86 5.68 -3.93
CA ASP A 472 7.90 4.98 -3.14
C ASP A 472 7.84 5.31 -1.62
N MET A 473 6.66 5.70 -1.14
CA MET A 473 6.44 6.17 0.22
C MET A 473 5.31 5.41 0.91
N VAL A 474 5.46 5.19 2.21
CA VAL A 474 4.39 4.66 3.07
C VAL A 474 4.04 5.67 4.16
N GLN A 475 2.75 5.87 4.40
CA GLN A 475 2.25 6.72 5.48
C GLN A 475 2.18 5.88 6.76
N ILE A 476 2.86 6.36 7.80
CA ILE A 476 2.97 5.66 9.08
C ILE A 476 2.27 6.49 10.14
N TYR A 477 1.24 5.90 10.76
CA TYR A 477 0.69 6.43 12.00
C TYR A 477 1.58 6.00 13.18
N ASN A 478 2.12 6.98 13.88
CA ASN A 478 2.79 6.80 15.15
C ASN A 478 1.78 7.04 16.29
N PRO A 479 1.58 6.08 17.21
CA PRO A 479 0.64 6.24 18.33
C PRO A 479 0.99 7.37 19.30
N TRP A 480 2.05 8.13 19.05
CA TRP A 480 2.29 9.41 19.70
C TRP A 480 1.39 10.56 19.22
N GLY A 481 0.58 10.35 18.18
CA GLY A 481 -0.49 11.27 17.79
C GLY A 481 -0.37 11.90 16.41
N TYR A 482 0.44 11.34 15.51
CA TYR A 482 0.68 11.91 14.19
C TYR A 482 0.91 10.83 13.13
N THR A 483 0.76 11.22 11.87
CA THR A 483 1.23 10.45 10.72
C THR A 483 2.50 11.06 10.11
N VAL A 484 3.27 10.25 9.41
CA VAL A 484 4.48 10.68 8.70
C VAL A 484 4.71 9.82 7.47
N TRP A 485 5.09 10.45 6.35
CA TRP A 485 5.47 9.76 5.13
C TRP A 485 6.96 9.34 5.19
N VAL A 486 7.20 8.03 5.03
CA VAL A 486 8.54 7.41 5.08
C VAL A 486 8.84 6.72 3.75
N ASN A 487 10.07 6.85 3.24
CA ASN A 487 10.48 6.16 2.01
C ASN A 487 10.57 4.67 2.26
N GLU A 488 10.24 3.88 1.25
CA GLU A 488 10.48 2.44 1.26
C GLU A 488 11.94 2.11 1.55
N ASP A 489 12.88 2.84 0.93
CA ASP A 489 14.31 2.66 1.17
C ASP A 489 14.69 2.89 2.64
N ASP A 490 14.06 3.87 3.30
CA ASP A 490 14.31 4.13 4.72
C ASP A 490 13.76 2.99 5.58
N PHE A 491 12.57 2.48 5.24
CA PHE A 491 11.98 1.32 5.91
C PHE A 491 12.85 0.06 5.73
N ILE A 492 13.23 -0.25 4.49
CA ILE A 492 14.00 -1.44 4.09
C ILE A 492 15.39 -1.45 4.73
N ASN A 493 16.04 -0.30 4.81
CA ASN A 493 17.41 -0.20 5.32
C ASN A 493 17.49 0.10 6.83
N GLY A 494 16.35 0.20 7.52
CA GLY A 494 16.31 0.44 8.97
C GLY A 494 16.73 1.85 9.35
N HIS A 495 16.24 2.84 8.59
CA HIS A 495 16.47 4.27 8.78
C HIS A 495 15.18 4.99 9.23
N MET A 496 14.42 4.38 10.16
CA MET A 496 13.17 4.94 10.68
C MET A 496 13.37 6.20 11.56
N GLU A 497 14.57 6.77 11.60
CA GLU A 497 14.89 8.06 12.22
C GLU A 497 13.99 9.19 11.68
N ALA A 498 13.55 9.05 10.42
CA ALA A 498 12.62 9.95 9.76
C ALA A 498 11.22 9.98 10.42
N VAL A 499 10.87 8.94 11.19
CA VAL A 499 9.62 8.92 11.95
C VAL A 499 9.69 9.85 13.16
N GLN A 500 10.78 9.78 13.94
CA GLN A 500 11.16 10.73 15.00
C GLN A 500 12.42 10.24 15.74
N GLN A 501 13.22 11.17 16.27
CA GLN A 501 14.26 10.84 17.25
C GLN A 501 13.70 10.12 18.48
N GLY A 502 14.19 8.90 18.75
CA GLY A 502 13.79 8.08 19.90
C GLY A 502 12.80 6.96 19.55
N VAL A 503 12.31 6.90 18.31
CA VAL A 503 11.67 5.68 17.78
C VAL A 503 12.78 4.68 17.42
N PRO A 504 12.66 3.40 17.80
CA PRO A 504 13.59 2.38 17.35
C PRO A 504 13.68 2.34 15.82
N THR A 505 14.89 2.24 15.31
CA THR A 505 15.17 2.65 13.92
C THR A 505 14.97 1.55 12.89
N THR A 506 14.91 0.29 13.33
CA THR A 506 14.85 -0.87 12.45
C THR A 506 13.50 -1.59 12.58
N PRO A 507 12.69 -1.69 11.51
CA PRO A 507 11.53 -2.57 11.47
C PRO A 507 11.96 -4.01 11.75
N ALA A 508 11.32 -4.64 12.75
CA ALA A 508 11.72 -5.95 13.25
C ALA A 508 10.62 -7.00 13.09
N THR A 509 9.35 -6.60 13.16
CA THR A 509 8.20 -7.49 12.91
C THR A 509 7.07 -6.73 12.26
N ILE A 510 6.23 -7.43 11.49
CA ILE A 510 5.07 -6.86 10.79
C ILE A 510 3.92 -7.86 10.76
N ARG A 511 2.68 -7.36 10.83
CA ARG A 511 1.46 -8.16 10.92
C ARG A 511 0.80 -8.07 9.55
N LEU A 512 1.08 -9.04 8.70
CA LEU A 512 0.58 -9.01 7.33
C LEU A 512 -0.77 -9.74 7.23
N PRO A 513 -1.70 -9.25 6.41
CA PRO A 513 -2.93 -9.96 6.09
C PRO A 513 -2.66 -11.35 5.45
N LYS A 514 -3.49 -12.34 5.80
CA LYS A 514 -3.44 -13.73 5.29
C LYS A 514 -4.03 -13.92 3.90
#